data_AF-A0A9D9EEG7-F1
#
_entry.id   AF-A0A9D9EEG7-F1
#
_cell.length_a   1.000
_cell.length_b   1.000
_cell.length_c   1.000
_cell.angle_alpha   90.00
_cell.angle_beta   90.00
_cell.angle_gamma   90.00
#
_symmetry.space_group_name_H-M   'P 1'
#
loop_
_entity.id
_entity.type
_entity.pdbx_description
1 polymer ?
#
loop_
_entity_poly.entity_id
_entity_poly.type
_entity_poly.pdbx_seq_one_letter_code
_entity_poly.pdbx_strand_id
1 'polypeptide(L)'
;MCGVYRIINLKSDMAYVDGTDDAEGICASQRFRLDLGMHPMHSLQEDYSRTGLELFTIEVVETCDADELASKVEDWKRRSKEEGLSLYR
;
A
#
# COMPACT_ATOMS: atom_id res chain seq x y z
N MET A 1 16.21 -2.04 3.44
CA MET A 1 15.68 -1.99 4.82
C MET A 1 14.24 -2.48 4.73
N CYS A 2 13.82 -3.43 5.54
CA CYS A 2 12.45 -3.92 5.45
C CYS A 2 11.47 -2.90 6.03
N GLY A 3 10.23 -2.95 5.55
CA GLY A 3 9.19 -2.07 6.06
C GLY A 3 7.81 -2.41 5.53
N VAL A 4 6.81 -1.87 6.21
CA VAL A 4 5.41 -1.92 5.81
C VAL A 4 5.07 -0.63 5.09
N TYR A 5 4.43 -0.74 3.94
CA TYR A 5 3.92 0.37 3.18
C TYR A 5 2.41 0.23 2.98
N ARG A 6 1.77 1.35 2.68
CA ARG A 6 0.37 1.35 2.25
C ARG A 6 0.12 2.27 1.07
N ILE A 7 -0.91 1.92 0.31
CA ILE A 7 -1.47 2.72 -0.78
C ILE A 7 -2.92 3.00 -0.42
N ILE A 8 -3.27 4.28 -0.24
CA ILE A 8 -4.62 4.70 0.17
C ILE A 8 -5.29 5.42 -0.99
N ASN A 9 -6.51 5.02 -1.34
CA ASN A 9 -7.42 5.78 -2.17
C ASN A 9 -8.24 6.74 -1.30
N LEU A 10 -7.91 8.02 -1.36
CA LEU A 10 -8.54 9.09 -0.56
C LEU A 10 -9.99 9.37 -0.95
N LYS A 11 -10.45 8.84 -2.09
CA LYS A 11 -11.84 9.01 -2.55
C LYS A 11 -12.77 7.93 -2.00
N SER A 12 -12.25 6.72 -1.80
CA SER A 12 -13.06 5.55 -1.43
C SER A 12 -12.72 4.97 -0.06
N ASP A 13 -11.77 5.58 0.67
CA ASP A 13 -11.26 5.10 1.95
C ASP A 13 -10.81 3.62 1.88
N MET A 14 -10.21 3.25 0.74
CA MET A 14 -9.66 1.91 0.52
C MET A 14 -8.14 1.95 0.68
N ALA A 15 -7.57 0.93 1.31
CA ALA A 15 -6.14 0.80 1.55
C ALA A 15 -5.62 -0.56 1.06
N TYR A 16 -4.44 -0.55 0.48
CA TYR A 16 -3.61 -1.71 0.25
C TYR A 16 -2.44 -1.64 1.22
N VAL A 17 -2.18 -2.71 1.97
CA VAL A 17 -1.12 -2.77 3.00
C VAL A 17 -0.30 -4.02 2.77
N ASP A 18 1.01 -3.85 2.66
CA ASP A 18 1.92 -4.93 2.32
C ASP A 18 3.36 -4.63 2.80
N GLY A 19 4.21 -5.65 2.76
CA GLY A 19 5.60 -5.59 3.19
C GLY A 19 6.57 -5.44 2.03
N THR A 20 7.76 -4.89 2.33
CA THR A 20 8.87 -4.78 1.38
C THR A 20 10.20 -5.01 2.10
N ASP A 21 11.20 -5.48 1.36
CA ASP A 21 12.61 -5.53 1.72
C ASP A 21 13.39 -4.22 1.42
N ASP A 22 12.76 -3.34 0.64
CA ASP A 22 13.29 -2.05 0.19
C ASP A 22 12.32 -0.89 0.50
N ALA A 23 12.23 -0.52 1.78
CA ALA A 23 11.42 0.60 2.23
C ALA A 23 11.81 1.95 1.59
N GLU A 24 13.06 2.13 1.14
CA GLU A 24 13.49 3.38 0.52
C GLU A 24 12.94 3.51 -0.91
N GLY A 25 12.99 2.43 -1.70
CA GLY A 25 12.52 2.41 -3.08
C GLY A 25 11.04 2.10 -3.27
N ILE A 26 10.35 1.59 -2.25
CA ILE A 26 9.01 1.02 -2.43
C ILE A 26 7.97 2.00 -2.95
N CYS A 27 7.94 3.24 -2.45
CA CYS A 27 6.93 4.22 -2.88
C CYS A 27 7.06 4.52 -4.38
N ALA A 28 8.29 4.74 -4.86
CA ALA A 28 8.56 4.98 -6.29
C ALA A 28 8.27 3.73 -7.14
N SER A 29 8.60 2.54 -6.64
CA SER A 29 8.33 1.27 -7.30
C SER A 29 6.83 1.02 -7.49
N GLN A 30 6.03 1.20 -6.43
CA GLN A 30 4.57 1.01 -6.49
C GLN A 30 3.91 2.06 -7.39
N ARG A 31 4.36 3.31 -7.30
CA ARG A 31 3.95 4.39 -8.19
C ARG A 31 4.15 4.00 -9.65
N PHE A 32 5.35 3.55 -10.00
CA PHE A 32 5.70 3.14 -11.36
C PHE A 32 4.88 1.96 -11.84
N ARG A 33 4.65 0.94 -10.99
CA ARG A 33 3.79 -0.21 -11.32
C ARG A 33 2.36 0.21 -11.61
N LEU A 34 1.79 1.10 -10.79
CA LEU A 34 0.44 1.63 -10.98
C LEU A 34 0.33 2.42 -12.29
N ASP A 35 1.31 3.26 -12.59
CA ASP A 35 1.36 4.06 -13.82
C ASP A 35 1.50 3.21 -15.09
N LEU A 36 2.18 2.06 -15.00
CA LEU A 36 2.29 1.10 -16.10
C LEU A 36 1.12 0.13 -16.22
N GLY A 37 0.15 0.14 -15.29
CA GLY A 37 -0.92 -0.85 -15.30
C GLY A 37 -0.49 -2.25 -14.82
N MET A 38 0.61 -2.35 -14.09
CA MET A 38 1.28 -3.60 -13.73
C MET A 38 1.20 -3.93 -12.23
N HIS A 39 0.39 -3.22 -11.45
CA HIS A 39 0.26 -3.53 -10.03
C HIS A 39 -0.45 -4.90 -9.83
N PRO A 40 0.08 -5.80 -8.98
CA PRO A 40 -0.45 -7.16 -8.82
C PRO A 40 -1.86 -7.19 -8.19
N MET A 41 -2.18 -6.20 -7.36
CA MET A 41 -3.54 -6.02 -6.82
C MET A 41 -4.44 -5.41 -7.91
N HIS A 42 -5.16 -6.26 -8.64
CA HIS A 42 -6.01 -5.85 -9.76
C HIS A 42 -7.10 -4.85 -9.36
N SER A 43 -7.76 -5.04 -8.22
CA SER A 43 -8.80 -4.14 -7.72
C SER A 43 -8.26 -2.72 -7.46
N LEU A 44 -7.07 -2.62 -6.88
CA LEU A 44 -6.36 -1.34 -6.73
C LEU A 44 -5.97 -0.74 -8.08
N GLN A 45 -5.46 -1.54 -9.01
CA GLN A 45 -5.06 -1.08 -10.35
C GLN A 45 -6.26 -0.52 -11.13
N GLU A 46 -7.42 -1.17 -11.06
CA GLU A 46 -8.66 -0.71 -11.69
C GLU A 46 -9.11 0.64 -11.13
N ASP A 47 -9.15 0.78 -9.80
CA ASP A 47 -9.51 2.03 -9.14
C ASP A 47 -8.56 3.17 -9.48
N TYR A 48 -7.26 2.87 -9.49
CA TYR A 48 -6.21 3.80 -9.84
C TYR A 48 -6.37 4.29 -11.28
N SER A 49 -6.63 3.38 -12.22
CA SER A 49 -6.81 3.71 -13.64
C SER A 49 -8.04 4.57 -13.91
N ARG A 50 -9.08 4.45 -13.07
CA ARG A 50 -10.32 5.23 -13.18
C ARG A 50 -10.25 6.61 -12.53
N THR A 51 -9.46 6.74 -11.48
CA THR A 51 -9.48 7.92 -10.60
C THR A 51 -8.29 8.85 -10.86
N GLY A 52 -7.15 8.31 -11.25
CA GLY A 52 -5.90 9.05 -11.41
C GLY A 52 -5.15 9.31 -10.10
N LEU A 53 -3.88 9.72 -10.21
CA LEU A 53 -2.93 9.83 -9.10
C LEU A 53 -3.37 10.73 -7.96
N GLU A 54 -4.03 11.86 -8.25
CA GLU A 54 -4.22 12.95 -7.27
C GLU A 54 -5.00 12.52 -6.02
N LEU A 55 -5.70 11.38 -6.10
CA LEU A 55 -6.50 10.81 -5.01
C LEU A 55 -5.85 9.57 -4.37
N PHE A 56 -4.57 9.33 -4.61
CA PHE A 56 -3.83 8.23 -3.99
C PHE A 56 -2.61 8.73 -3.20
N THR A 57 -2.46 8.20 -1.99
CA THR A 57 -1.27 8.35 -1.17
C THR A 57 -0.51 7.04 -1.12
N ILE A 58 0.80 7.07 -1.35
CA ILE A 58 1.70 5.92 -1.19
C ILE A 58 2.72 6.29 -0.12
N GLU A 59 2.81 5.52 0.95
CA GLU A 59 3.68 5.84 2.08
C GLU A 59 4.23 4.59 2.77
N VAL A 60 5.43 4.72 3.33
CA VAL A 60 5.99 3.76 4.30
C VAL A 60 5.51 4.16 5.68
N VAL A 61 4.85 3.23 6.37
CA VAL A 61 4.25 3.49 7.68
C VAL A 61 5.09 2.97 8.84
N GLU A 62 5.92 1.96 8.60
CA GLU A 62 6.82 1.41 9.61
C GLU A 62 8.02 0.72 8.94
N THR A 63 9.22 0.96 9.45
CA THR A 63 10.42 0.18 9.10
C THR A 63 10.65 -0.88 10.17
N CYS A 64 11.03 -2.10 9.79
CA CYS A 64 11.20 -3.23 10.71
C CYS A 64 12.28 -4.20 10.24
N ASP A 65 12.61 -5.16 11.09
CA ASP A 65 13.47 -6.29 10.73
C ASP A 65 12.70 -7.32 9.88
N ALA A 66 13.44 -8.11 9.11
CA ALA A 66 12.86 -9.04 8.14
C ALA A 66 12.00 -10.14 8.78
N ASP A 67 12.36 -10.61 9.98
CA ASP A 67 11.63 -11.62 10.75
C ASP A 67 10.34 -11.09 11.37
N GLU A 68 10.23 -9.77 11.55
CA GLU A 68 9.00 -9.11 12.03
C GLU A 68 8.06 -8.70 10.89
N LEU A 69 8.55 -8.59 9.65
CA LEU A 69 7.81 -7.98 8.54
C LEU A 69 6.38 -8.54 8.39
N ALA A 70 6.23 -9.86 8.43
CA ALA A 70 4.92 -10.50 8.27
C ALA A 70 3.94 -10.14 9.40
N SER A 71 4.39 -10.10 10.66
CA SER A 71 3.53 -9.73 11.78
C SER A 71 3.15 -8.24 11.73
N LYS A 72 4.11 -7.38 11.35
CA LYS A 72 3.88 -5.94 11.18
C LYS A 72 2.87 -5.64 10.08
N VAL A 73 2.91 -6.37 8.96
CA VAL A 73 1.91 -6.23 7.88
C VAL A 73 0.50 -6.53 8.40
N GLU A 74 0.32 -7.61 9.17
CA GLU A 74 -0.99 -7.95 9.72
C GLU A 74 -1.47 -6.93 10.77
N ASP A 75 -0.56 -6.40 11.58
CA ASP A 75 -0.87 -5.30 12.51
C ASP A 75 -1.33 -4.04 11.79
N TRP A 76 -0.66 -3.66 10.70
CA TRP A 76 -1.05 -2.49 9.92
C TRP A 76 -2.34 -2.68 9.12
N LYS A 77 -2.64 -3.90 8.67
CA LYS A 77 -3.95 -4.24 8.11
C LYS A 77 -5.07 -4.06 9.13
N ARG A 78 -4.82 -4.42 10.41
CA ARG A 78 -5.78 -4.21 11.50
C ARG A 78 -5.92 -2.71 11.83
N ARG A 79 -4.81 -1.99 12.01
CA ARG A 79 -4.81 -0.54 12.28
C ARG A 79 -5.54 0.25 11.19
N SER A 80 -5.31 -0.07 9.92
CA SER A 80 -6.00 0.60 8.80
C SER A 80 -7.53 0.45 8.90
N LYS A 81 -8.04 -0.71 9.35
CA LYS A 81 -9.48 -0.90 9.60
C LYS A 81 -9.97 -0.11 10.81
N GLU A 82 -9.16 0.01 11.86
CA GLU A 82 -9.47 0.85 13.04
C GLU A 82 -9.52 2.34 12.68
N GLU A 83 -8.74 2.77 11.67
CA GLU A 83 -8.78 4.10 11.05
C GLU A 83 -10.00 4.31 10.13
N GLY A 84 -10.85 3.29 9.96
CA GLY A 84 -12.05 3.34 9.11
C GLY A 84 -11.81 2.94 7.64
N LEU A 85 -10.59 2.53 7.29
CA LEU A 85 -10.25 2.14 5.92
C LEU A 85 -10.68 0.69 5.64
N SER A 86 -11.23 0.47 4.45
CA SER A 86 -11.46 -0.87 3.92
C SER A 86 -10.22 -1.37 3.18
N LEU A 87 -9.97 -2.68 3.16
CA LEU A 87 -8.80 -3.24 2.48
C LEU A 87 -9.13 -3.76 1.09
N TYR A 88 -8.26 -3.45 0.12
CA TYR A 88 -8.26 -4.12 -1.18
C TYR A 88 -8.09 -5.63 -1.00
N ARG A 89 -8.77 -6.40 -1.86
CA ARG A 89 -8.79 -7.87 -1.88
C ARG A 89 -8.42 -8.38 -3.25
#